data_AF-A0A927CQM2-F1
#
_entry.id   AF-A0A927CQM2-F1
#
_cell.length_a   1.000
_cell.length_b   1.000
_cell.length_c   1.000
_cell.angle_alpha   90.00
_cell.angle_beta   90.00
_cell.angle_gamma   90.00
#
_symmetry.space_group_name_H-M   'P 1'
#
loop_
_entity.id
_entity.type
_entity.pdbx_description
1 polymer ?
#
loop_
_entity_poly.entity_id
_entity_poly.type
_entity_poly.pdbx_seq_one_letter_code
_entity_poly.pdbx_strand_id
1 'polypeptide(L)'
;MFQRDYFMRMIEQMTEAIGQIMQLRRDRKQEEALLLIDDLLESRFRLSSKLVRSLSDEDLMKMMTTNGVVDTDMLAAIAVLVLQEARLQGDLRREDESYAAALKALQLFIRLSLLGEGSPLADPKAHIGELLEKLSPYELPSSTKRLLMEWHEAEGRFDQTENIMHELLDDEALRPEAAAGIYRRLLLQSDEKLEAGGLPREEIEQGLAALLLKYEEAGVE
;
A
#
# COMPACT_ATOMS: atom_id res chain seq x y z
N MET A 1 -18.26 9.94 -23.77
CA MET A 1 -17.85 11.35 -23.77
C MET A 1 -17.65 11.86 -22.34
N PHE A 2 -18.65 11.74 -21.45
CA PHE A 2 -18.57 12.20 -20.04
C PHE A 2 -17.42 11.64 -19.19
N GLN A 3 -17.13 10.34 -19.26
CA GLN A 3 -16.07 9.73 -18.43
C GLN A 3 -14.67 10.23 -18.82
N ARG A 4 -14.41 10.36 -20.13
CA ARG A 4 -13.12 10.84 -20.67
C ARG A 4 -12.85 12.31 -20.32
N ASP A 5 -13.89 13.13 -20.37
CA ASP A 5 -13.81 14.54 -19.98
C ASP A 5 -13.65 14.71 -18.46
N TYR A 6 -14.26 13.82 -17.67
CA TYR A 6 -14.06 13.79 -16.21
C TYR A 6 -12.61 13.45 -15.85
N PHE A 7 -12.06 12.38 -16.43
CA PHE A 7 -10.66 11.98 -16.20
C PHE A 7 -9.67 13.06 -16.59
N MET A 8 -9.81 13.66 -17.77
CA MET A 8 -8.91 14.73 -18.21
C MET A 8 -8.94 15.93 -17.26
N ARG A 9 -10.13 16.36 -16.83
CA ARG A 9 -10.25 17.46 -15.86
C ARG A 9 -9.61 17.13 -14.52
N MET A 10 -9.76 15.89 -14.06
CA MET A 10 -9.15 15.45 -12.80
C MET A 10 -7.63 15.43 -12.91
N ILE A 11 -7.08 14.90 -14.01
CA ILE A 11 -5.63 14.92 -14.26
C ILE A 11 -5.09 16.34 -14.30
N GLU A 12 -5.74 17.25 -15.03
CA GLU A 12 -5.33 18.65 -15.13
C GLU A 12 -5.34 19.32 -13.75
N GLN A 13 -6.43 19.16 -12.99
CA GLN A 13 -6.57 19.77 -11.66
C GLN A 13 -5.58 19.21 -10.65
N MET A 14 -5.34 17.89 -10.67
CA MET A 14 -4.35 17.28 -9.79
C MET A 14 -2.94 17.70 -10.18
N THR A 15 -2.63 17.79 -11.47
CA THR A 15 -1.33 18.29 -11.94
C THR A 15 -1.09 19.73 -11.50
N GLU A 16 -2.10 20.59 -11.62
CA GLU A 16 -2.01 21.98 -11.15
C GLU A 16 -1.81 22.05 -9.63
N ALA A 17 -2.62 21.31 -8.85
CA ALA A 17 -2.54 21.26 -7.41
C ALA A 17 -1.16 20.79 -6.92
N ILE A 18 -0.63 19.71 -7.51
CA ILE A 18 0.69 19.20 -7.17
C ILE A 18 1.79 20.20 -7.56
N GLY A 19 1.65 20.87 -8.72
CA GLY A 19 2.54 21.96 -9.11
C GLY A 19 2.59 23.09 -8.07
N GLN A 20 1.42 23.50 -7.55
CA GLN A 20 1.32 24.52 -6.50
C GLN A 20 1.95 24.05 -5.17
N ILE A 21 1.67 22.81 -4.75
CA ILE A 21 2.28 22.22 -3.54
C ILE A 21 3.81 22.19 -3.66
N MET A 22 4.33 21.75 -4.82
CA MET A 22 5.77 21.71 -5.07
C MET A 22 6.39 23.12 -5.07
N GLN A 23 5.69 24.12 -5.60
CA GLN A 23 6.13 25.50 -5.58
C GLN A 23 6.20 26.04 -4.14
N LEU A 24 5.13 25.86 -3.35
CA LEU A 24 5.11 26.25 -1.94
C LEU A 24 6.22 25.55 -1.13
N ARG A 25 6.45 24.26 -1.38
CA ARG A 25 7.56 23.51 -0.78
C ARG A 25 8.92 24.12 -1.11
N ARG A 26 9.17 24.48 -2.39
CA ARG A 26 10.41 25.16 -2.82
C ARG A 26 10.58 26.52 -2.16
N ASP A 27 9.49 27.25 -1.99
CA ASP A 27 9.47 28.57 -1.36
C ASP A 27 9.55 28.50 0.19
N ARG A 28 9.75 27.30 0.76
CA ARG A 28 9.79 27.01 2.21
C ARG A 28 8.50 27.40 2.95
N LYS A 29 7.37 27.21 2.26
CA LYS A 29 6.02 27.46 2.76
C LYS A 29 5.28 26.14 3.01
N GLN A 30 5.92 25.22 3.74
CA GLN A 30 5.37 23.88 3.98
C GLN A 30 4.01 23.92 4.69
N GLU A 31 3.80 24.84 5.63
CA GLU A 31 2.51 24.97 6.33
C GLU A 31 1.40 25.43 5.38
N GLU A 32 1.68 26.38 4.48
CA GLU A 32 0.71 26.80 3.44
C GLU A 32 0.40 25.64 2.49
N ALA A 33 1.39 24.81 2.16
CA ALA A 33 1.19 23.62 1.33
C ALA A 33 0.34 22.56 2.03
N LEU A 34 0.50 22.38 3.35
CA LEU A 34 -0.31 21.47 4.15
C LEU A 34 -1.77 21.96 4.24
N LEU A 35 -2.00 23.26 4.39
CA LEU A 35 -3.36 23.83 4.33
C LEU A 35 -4.00 23.62 2.96
N LEU A 36 -3.24 23.81 1.87
CA LEU A 36 -3.74 23.53 0.52
C LEU A 36 -4.13 22.05 0.33
N ILE A 37 -3.37 21.11 0.91
CA ILE A 37 -3.75 19.69 0.89
C ILE A 37 -5.07 19.45 1.61
N ASP A 38 -5.26 20.05 2.80
CA ASP A 38 -6.51 19.90 3.56
C ASP A 38 -7.71 20.48 2.79
N ASP A 39 -7.56 21.67 2.21
CA ASP A 39 -8.57 22.32 1.37
C ASP A 39 -8.94 21.46 0.15
N LEU A 40 -7.95 20.83 -0.49
CA LEU A 40 -8.18 19.93 -1.62
C LEU A 40 -8.93 18.67 -1.19
N LEU A 41 -8.53 18.06 -0.07
CA LEU A 41 -9.22 16.90 0.49
C LEU A 41 -10.70 17.24 0.79
N GLU A 42 -10.96 18.38 1.41
CA GLU A 42 -12.31 18.78 1.81
C GLU A 42 -13.18 19.18 0.61
N SER A 43 -12.65 20.01 -0.27
CA SER A 43 -13.41 20.53 -1.41
C SER A 43 -13.69 19.48 -2.48
N ARG A 44 -12.77 18.55 -2.71
CA ARG A 44 -12.85 17.56 -3.81
C ARG A 44 -13.36 16.20 -3.36
N PHE A 45 -12.94 15.74 -2.19
CA PHE A 45 -13.26 14.39 -1.72
C PHE A 45 -14.24 14.39 -0.55
N ARG A 46 -14.57 15.58 -0.01
CA ARG A 46 -15.40 15.73 1.21
C ARG A 46 -14.78 15.03 2.42
N LEU A 47 -13.45 14.95 2.45
CA LEU A 47 -12.67 14.34 3.52
C LEU A 47 -11.78 15.42 4.14
N SER A 48 -11.61 15.43 5.46
CA SER A 48 -10.51 16.18 6.07
C SER A 48 -9.25 15.33 6.13
N SER A 49 -8.07 15.94 6.20
CA SER A 49 -6.81 15.21 6.42
C SER A 49 -6.87 14.35 7.68
N LYS A 50 -7.53 14.83 8.73
CA LYS A 50 -7.77 14.07 9.97
C LYS A 50 -8.59 12.81 9.71
N LEU A 51 -9.65 12.90 8.91
CA LEU A 51 -10.48 11.75 8.57
C LEU A 51 -9.68 10.72 7.76
N VAL A 52 -8.97 11.16 6.72
CA VAL A 52 -8.10 10.30 5.90
C VAL A 52 -7.09 9.52 6.75
N ARG A 53 -6.45 10.19 7.72
CA ARG A 53 -5.49 9.55 8.64
C ARG A 53 -6.15 8.54 9.59
N SER A 54 -7.37 8.82 10.04
CA SER A 54 -8.08 7.97 11.00
C SER A 54 -8.70 6.70 10.40
N LEU A 55 -9.01 6.72 9.11
CA LEU A 55 -9.63 5.59 8.43
C LEU A 55 -8.62 4.50 8.10
N SER A 56 -9.08 3.24 8.10
CA SER A 56 -8.32 2.15 7.49
C SER A 56 -8.24 2.37 5.97
N ASP A 57 -7.24 1.78 5.32
CA ASP A 57 -7.18 1.75 3.86
C ASP A 57 -8.42 1.06 3.24
N GLU A 58 -8.96 0.03 3.90
CA GLU A 58 -10.19 -0.64 3.49
C GLU A 58 -11.41 0.29 3.53
N ASP A 59 -11.56 1.07 4.61
CA ASP A 59 -12.70 1.98 4.74
C ASP A 59 -12.58 3.16 3.77
N LEU A 60 -11.37 3.67 3.52
CA LEU A 60 -11.14 4.65 2.46
C LEU A 60 -11.53 4.09 1.09
N MET A 61 -11.12 2.86 0.75
CA MET A 61 -11.54 2.21 -0.48
C MET A 61 -13.06 2.05 -0.58
N LYS A 62 -13.72 1.61 0.51
CA LYS A 62 -15.19 1.50 0.55
C LYS A 62 -15.87 2.83 0.29
N MET A 63 -15.33 3.94 0.83
CA MET A 63 -15.86 5.28 0.56
C MET A 63 -15.72 5.68 -0.90
N MET A 64 -14.67 5.21 -1.60
CA MET A 64 -14.47 5.43 -3.03
C MET A 64 -15.23 4.41 -3.90
N THR A 65 -16.00 3.50 -3.30
CA THR A 65 -16.72 2.45 -4.03
C THR A 65 -18.15 2.87 -4.31
N THR A 66 -18.54 2.90 -5.59
CA THR A 66 -19.93 3.15 -6.01
C THR A 66 -20.43 1.94 -6.80
N ASN A 67 -21.59 1.39 -6.41
CA ASN A 67 -22.19 0.21 -7.05
C ASN A 67 -21.22 -0.99 -7.20
N GLY A 68 -20.32 -1.17 -6.22
CA GLY A 68 -19.34 -2.26 -6.19
C GLY A 68 -18.08 -2.02 -7.04
N VAL A 69 -17.94 -0.86 -7.67
CA VAL A 69 -16.74 -0.47 -8.43
C VAL A 69 -15.98 0.61 -7.66
N VAL A 70 -14.70 0.38 -7.40
CA VAL A 70 -13.80 1.35 -6.77
C VAL A 70 -13.44 2.43 -7.79
N ASP A 71 -13.57 3.70 -7.41
CA ASP A 71 -13.02 4.82 -8.19
C ASP A 71 -11.51 4.89 -7.94
N THR A 72 -10.75 4.21 -8.81
CA THR A 72 -9.29 4.08 -8.72
C THR A 72 -8.58 5.41 -8.89
N ASP A 73 -9.16 6.35 -9.62
CA ASP A 73 -8.57 7.66 -9.81
C ASP A 73 -8.77 8.58 -8.61
N MET A 74 -9.95 8.56 -7.97
CA MET A 74 -10.12 9.27 -6.69
C MET A 74 -9.17 8.72 -5.63
N LEU A 75 -9.05 7.38 -5.56
CA LEU A 75 -8.14 6.73 -4.63
C LEU A 75 -6.67 7.10 -4.93
N ALA A 76 -6.27 7.15 -6.20
CA ALA A 76 -4.94 7.60 -6.62
C ALA A 76 -4.68 9.07 -6.27
N ALA A 77 -5.66 9.95 -6.49
CA ALA A 77 -5.53 11.35 -6.14
C ALA A 77 -5.32 11.55 -4.62
N ILE A 78 -6.07 10.83 -3.78
CA ILE A 78 -5.88 10.85 -2.32
C ILE A 78 -4.50 10.31 -1.95
N ALA A 79 -4.07 9.18 -2.53
CA ALA A 79 -2.76 8.59 -2.27
C ALA A 79 -1.60 9.57 -2.59
N VAL A 80 -1.69 10.29 -3.71
CA VAL A 80 -0.70 11.30 -4.11
C VAL A 80 -0.69 12.50 -3.17
N LEU A 81 -1.85 12.98 -2.71
CA LEU A 81 -1.93 14.08 -1.74
C LEU A 81 -1.33 13.69 -0.39
N VAL A 82 -1.65 12.49 0.11
CA VAL A 82 -1.09 11.95 1.35
C VAL A 82 0.43 11.73 1.24
N LEU A 83 0.92 11.32 0.07
CA LEU A 83 2.37 11.26 -0.19
C LEU A 83 3.03 12.64 -0.12
N GLN A 84 2.40 13.69 -0.65
CA GLN A 84 2.93 15.05 -0.51
C GLN A 84 2.90 15.51 0.94
N GLU A 85 1.83 15.22 1.69
CA GLU A 85 1.75 15.49 3.13
C GLU A 85 2.95 14.85 3.86
N ALA A 86 3.22 13.56 3.62
CA ALA A 86 4.34 12.86 4.23
C ALA A 86 5.69 13.54 3.99
N ARG A 87 5.91 14.03 2.76
CA ARG A 87 7.13 14.76 2.37
C ARG A 87 7.23 16.12 3.05
N LEU A 88 6.13 16.88 3.11
CA LEU A 88 6.07 18.19 3.76
C LEU A 88 6.30 18.09 5.27
N GLN A 89 5.68 17.12 5.94
CA GLN A 89 5.91 16.87 7.36
C GLN A 89 7.37 16.47 7.62
N GLY A 90 7.96 15.68 6.73
CA GLY A 90 9.39 15.34 6.78
C GLY A 90 10.31 16.56 6.68
N ASP A 91 10.03 17.49 5.75
CA ASP A 91 10.78 18.75 5.63
C ASP A 91 10.70 19.60 6.91
N LEU A 92 9.55 19.54 7.62
CA LEU A 92 9.31 20.21 8.90
C LEU A 92 9.90 19.46 10.11
N ARG A 93 10.54 18.30 9.91
CA ARG A 93 11.05 17.41 10.96
C ARG A 93 9.97 16.91 11.92
N ARG A 94 8.75 16.75 11.41
CA ARG A 94 7.61 16.14 12.07
C ARG A 94 7.58 14.66 11.70
N GLU A 95 8.49 13.91 12.32
CA GLU A 95 8.79 12.53 11.93
C GLU A 95 7.59 11.60 12.12
N ASP A 96 6.85 11.74 13.22
CA ASP A 96 5.66 10.93 13.50
C ASP A 96 4.56 11.17 12.45
N GLU A 97 4.29 12.43 12.11
CA GLU A 97 3.33 12.79 11.08
C GLU A 97 3.78 12.37 9.68
N SER A 98 5.09 12.49 9.39
CA SER A 98 5.68 12.01 8.13
C SER A 98 5.55 10.50 8.00
N TYR A 99 5.82 9.76 9.07
CA TYR A 99 5.68 8.30 9.13
C TYR A 99 4.22 7.89 8.93
N ALA A 100 3.29 8.48 9.69
CA ALA A 100 1.87 8.14 9.60
C ALA A 100 1.30 8.37 8.19
N ALA A 101 1.65 9.51 7.57
CA ALA A 101 1.24 9.81 6.21
C ALA A 101 1.93 8.88 5.17
N ALA A 102 3.23 8.60 5.33
CA ALA A 102 3.95 7.68 4.43
C ALA A 102 3.36 6.27 4.48
N LEU A 103 3.05 5.76 5.68
CA LEU A 103 2.42 4.46 5.86
C LEU A 103 1.04 4.41 5.22
N LYS A 104 0.23 5.46 5.39
CA LYS A 104 -1.08 5.57 4.75
C LYS A 104 -0.95 5.59 3.22
N ALA A 105 -0.03 6.38 2.68
CA ALA A 105 0.23 6.42 1.24
C ALA A 105 0.65 5.04 0.71
N LEU A 106 1.52 4.32 1.43
CA LEU A 106 1.98 2.98 1.05
C LEU A 106 0.79 2.02 0.93
N GLN A 107 -0.07 1.99 1.95
CA GLN A 107 -1.27 1.16 1.93
C GLN A 107 -2.15 1.46 0.72
N LEU A 108 -2.41 2.74 0.44
CA LEU A 108 -3.27 3.15 -0.69
C LEU A 108 -2.65 2.78 -2.05
N PHE A 109 -1.34 2.96 -2.22
CA PHE A 109 -0.68 2.57 -3.47
C PHE A 109 -0.64 1.05 -3.66
N ILE A 110 -0.46 0.27 -2.59
CA ILE A 110 -0.58 -1.19 -2.67
C ILE A 110 -2.00 -1.59 -3.13
N ARG A 111 -3.04 -1.00 -2.52
CA ARG A 111 -4.43 -1.25 -2.93
C ARG A 111 -4.67 -0.91 -4.39
N LEU A 112 -4.17 0.23 -4.86
CA LEU A 112 -4.24 0.61 -6.28
C LEU A 112 -3.54 -0.41 -7.18
N SER A 113 -2.36 -0.89 -6.80
CA SER A 113 -1.65 -1.91 -7.57
C SER A 113 -2.41 -3.23 -7.63
N LEU A 114 -3.06 -3.64 -6.53
CA LEU A 114 -3.84 -4.89 -6.46
C LEU A 114 -5.15 -4.84 -7.26
N LEU A 115 -5.74 -3.64 -7.43
CA LEU A 115 -6.92 -3.46 -8.28
C LEU A 115 -6.59 -3.66 -9.77
N GLY A 116 -5.31 -3.60 -10.17
CA GLY A 116 -4.83 -3.92 -11.52
C GLY A 116 -5.20 -2.90 -12.60
N GLU A 117 -6.05 -1.92 -12.27
CA GLU A 117 -6.38 -0.80 -13.14
C GLU A 117 -5.34 0.31 -12.94
N GLY A 118 -4.46 0.48 -13.93
CA GLY A 118 -3.50 1.59 -13.90
C GLY A 118 -4.24 2.93 -13.90
N SER A 119 -3.98 3.77 -12.90
CA SER A 119 -4.44 5.16 -12.91
C SER A 119 -3.44 6.03 -13.67
N PRO A 120 -3.88 6.92 -14.58
CA PRO A 120 -2.99 7.88 -15.23
C PRO A 120 -2.40 8.92 -14.25
N LEU A 121 -2.93 9.01 -13.03
CA LEU A 121 -2.51 10.00 -12.04
C LEU A 121 -1.20 9.62 -11.31
N ALA A 122 -0.86 8.33 -11.27
CA ALA A 122 0.28 7.86 -10.51
C ALA A 122 0.86 6.58 -11.10
N ASP A 123 2.11 6.30 -10.78
CA ASP A 123 2.69 4.96 -10.92
C ASP A 123 2.75 4.33 -9.51
N PRO A 124 1.76 3.50 -9.13
CA PRO A 124 1.72 2.92 -7.80
C PRO A 124 2.98 2.12 -7.47
N LYS A 125 3.55 1.39 -8.43
CA LYS A 125 4.73 0.54 -8.18
C LYS A 125 5.96 1.37 -7.86
N ALA A 126 6.17 2.46 -8.60
CA ALA A 126 7.26 3.39 -8.32
C ALA A 126 7.13 4.01 -6.92
N HIS A 127 5.93 4.43 -6.53
CA HIS A 127 5.70 5.02 -5.21
C HIS A 127 5.80 4.01 -4.07
N ILE A 128 5.38 2.75 -4.27
CA ILE A 128 5.58 1.69 -3.27
C ILE A 128 7.08 1.50 -3.01
N GLY A 129 7.92 1.43 -4.05
CA GLY A 129 9.36 1.31 -3.90
C GLY A 129 9.97 2.47 -3.08
N GLU A 130 9.64 3.71 -3.43
CA GLU A 130 10.09 4.91 -2.68
C GLU A 130 9.66 4.87 -1.21
N LEU A 131 8.41 4.48 -0.95
CA LEU A 131 7.86 4.45 0.39
C LEU A 131 8.44 3.32 1.23
N LEU A 132 8.70 2.15 0.66
CA LEU A 132 9.37 1.04 1.35
C LEU A 132 10.80 1.43 1.74
N GLU A 133 11.55 2.12 0.86
CA GLU A 133 12.88 2.63 1.20
C GLU A 133 12.81 3.63 2.36
N LYS A 134 11.89 4.59 2.30
CA LYS A 134 11.67 5.59 3.36
C LYS A 134 11.26 4.95 4.69
N LEU A 135 10.43 3.92 4.65
CA LEU A 135 9.88 3.25 5.83
C LEU A 135 10.77 2.12 6.36
N SER A 136 11.82 1.73 5.64
CA SER A 136 12.75 0.68 6.06
C SER A 136 13.36 0.82 7.47
N PRO A 137 13.54 2.03 8.06
CA PRO A 137 14.01 2.14 9.44
C PRO A 137 12.98 1.79 10.51
N TYR A 138 11.71 1.58 10.13
CA TYR A 138 10.59 1.38 11.03
C TYR A 138 10.00 -0.02 10.90
N GLU A 139 9.51 -0.54 12.02
CA GLU A 139 8.73 -1.77 12.02
C GLU A 139 7.32 -1.50 11.48
N LEU A 140 6.94 -2.19 10.40
CA LEU A 140 5.63 -1.99 9.79
C LEU A 140 4.54 -2.70 10.63
N PRO A 141 3.36 -2.07 10.83
CA PRO A 141 2.25 -2.74 11.50
C PRO A 141 1.82 -4.01 10.77
N SER A 142 1.41 -5.04 11.50
CA SER A 142 1.07 -6.35 10.92
C SER A 142 -0.03 -6.28 9.85
N SER A 143 -0.96 -5.32 9.96
CA SER A 143 -1.96 -5.06 8.90
C SER A 143 -1.32 -4.61 7.59
N THR A 144 -0.30 -3.77 7.64
CA THR A 144 0.46 -3.33 6.47
C THR A 144 1.33 -4.46 5.93
N LYS A 145 1.97 -5.25 6.80
CA LYS A 145 2.72 -6.45 6.39
C LYS A 145 1.84 -7.43 5.62
N ARG A 146 0.62 -7.72 6.11
CA ARG A 146 -0.34 -8.59 5.38
C ARG A 146 -0.67 -8.04 4.00
N LEU A 147 -0.95 -6.74 3.90
CA LEU A 147 -1.23 -6.08 2.63
C LEU A 147 -0.01 -6.14 1.67
N LEU A 148 1.19 -5.98 2.21
CA LEU A 148 2.44 -6.06 1.45
C LEU A 148 2.70 -7.49 0.96
N MET A 149 2.44 -8.50 1.80
CA MET A 149 2.53 -9.92 1.45
C MET A 149 1.58 -10.29 0.31
N GLU A 150 0.33 -9.83 0.36
CA GLU A 150 -0.66 -9.99 -0.74
C GLU A 150 -0.15 -9.38 -2.04
N TRP A 151 0.46 -8.19 -1.97
CA TRP A 151 1.03 -7.52 -3.13
C TRP A 151 2.26 -8.23 -3.70
N HIS A 152 3.16 -8.75 -2.86
CA HIS A 152 4.28 -9.57 -3.33
C HIS A 152 3.79 -10.84 -4.02
N GLU A 153 2.76 -11.51 -3.47
CA GLU A 153 2.17 -12.71 -4.07
C GLU A 153 1.57 -12.37 -5.45
N ALA A 154 0.83 -11.27 -5.55
CA ALA A 154 0.23 -10.80 -6.81
C ALA A 154 1.27 -10.39 -7.87
N GLU A 155 2.40 -9.83 -7.44
CA GLU A 155 3.52 -9.45 -8.32
C GLU A 155 4.44 -10.63 -8.66
N GLY A 156 4.18 -11.83 -8.12
CA GLY A 156 4.99 -13.03 -8.35
C GLY A 156 6.35 -13.01 -7.64
N ARG A 157 6.52 -12.19 -6.60
CA ARG A 157 7.73 -12.16 -5.76
C ARG A 157 7.53 -13.06 -4.54
N PHE A 158 7.58 -14.36 -4.80
CA PHE A 158 7.22 -15.39 -3.82
C PHE A 158 8.22 -15.50 -2.67
N ASP A 159 9.50 -15.24 -2.93
CA ASP A 159 10.54 -15.08 -1.91
C ASP A 159 10.15 -14.02 -0.86
N GLN A 160 9.70 -12.85 -1.31
CA GLN A 160 9.28 -11.76 -0.43
C GLN A 160 7.96 -12.07 0.28
N THR A 161 7.04 -12.78 -0.39
CA THR A 161 5.82 -13.30 0.26
C THR A 161 6.18 -14.20 1.43
N GLU A 162 7.13 -15.12 1.25
CA GLU A 162 7.55 -16.06 2.29
C GLU A 162 8.26 -15.33 3.46
N ASN A 163 9.16 -14.39 3.17
CA ASN A 163 9.82 -13.58 4.20
C ASN A 163 8.81 -12.88 5.12
N ILE A 164 7.85 -12.16 4.54
CA ILE A 164 6.83 -11.43 5.34
C ILE A 164 5.89 -12.41 6.06
N MET A 165 5.57 -13.55 5.44
CA MET A 165 4.76 -14.58 6.08
C MET A 165 5.45 -15.13 7.34
N HIS A 166 6.77 -15.33 7.32
CA HIS A 166 7.53 -15.75 8.50
C HIS A 166 7.56 -14.67 9.58
N GLU A 167 7.81 -13.41 9.22
CA GLU A 167 7.71 -12.32 10.20
C GLU A 167 6.33 -12.28 10.87
N LEU A 168 5.26 -12.43 10.10
CA LEU A 168 3.90 -12.43 10.64
C LEU A 168 3.60 -13.65 11.52
N LEU A 169 4.22 -14.81 11.26
CA LEU A 169 4.12 -16.00 12.12
C LEU A 169 4.85 -15.76 13.44
N ASP A 170 6.05 -15.18 13.39
CA ASP A 170 6.86 -14.87 14.57
C ASP A 170 6.20 -13.80 15.45
N ASP A 171 5.50 -12.84 14.84
CA ASP A 171 4.70 -11.81 15.51
C ASP A 171 3.33 -12.33 16.04
N GLU A 172 3.03 -13.63 15.87
CA GLU A 172 1.71 -14.25 16.13
C GLU A 172 0.54 -13.56 15.39
N ALA A 173 0.85 -12.78 14.37
CA ALA A 173 -0.09 -12.00 13.58
C ALA A 173 -0.65 -12.77 12.37
N LEU A 174 -0.14 -13.96 12.10
CA LEU A 174 -0.64 -14.91 11.11
C LEU A 174 -0.73 -16.30 11.75
N ARG A 175 -1.84 -16.99 11.55
CA ARG A 175 -2.01 -18.34 12.06
C ARG A 175 -1.31 -19.36 11.14
N PRO A 176 -0.73 -20.45 11.69
CA PRO A 176 -0.08 -21.49 10.90
C PRO A 176 -0.96 -22.07 9.79
N GLU A 177 -2.28 -22.21 10.02
CA GLU A 177 -3.19 -22.74 9.00
C GLU A 177 -3.35 -21.77 7.81
N ALA A 178 -3.25 -20.46 8.05
CA ALA A 178 -3.29 -19.44 7.01
C ALA A 178 -1.99 -19.43 6.20
N ALA A 179 -0.83 -19.57 6.86
CA ALA A 179 0.47 -19.74 6.21
C ALA A 179 0.51 -21.01 5.35
N ALA A 180 0.02 -22.14 5.86
CA ALA A 180 -0.14 -23.36 5.08
C ALA A 180 -1.06 -23.16 3.86
N GLY A 181 -2.08 -22.32 3.98
CA GLY A 181 -2.93 -21.90 2.87
C GLY A 181 -2.19 -21.13 1.78
N ILE A 182 -1.21 -20.29 2.14
CA ILE A 182 -0.35 -19.57 1.18
C ILE A 182 0.52 -20.56 0.42
N TYR A 183 1.27 -21.42 1.11
CA TYR A 183 2.10 -22.44 0.46
C TYR A 183 1.31 -23.32 -0.50
N ARG A 184 0.11 -23.77 -0.11
CA ARG A 184 -0.76 -24.55 -0.99
C ARG A 184 -1.17 -23.80 -2.25
N ARG A 185 -1.40 -22.49 -2.19
CA ARG A 185 -1.67 -21.68 -3.39
C ARG A 185 -0.43 -21.54 -4.27
N LEU A 186 0.75 -21.36 -3.67
CA LEU A 186 2.01 -21.27 -4.40
C LEU A 186 2.34 -22.59 -5.14
N LEU A 187 2.06 -23.75 -4.53
CA LEU A 187 2.23 -25.05 -5.18
C LEU A 187 1.35 -25.26 -6.43
N LEU A 188 0.32 -24.44 -6.63
CA LEU A 188 -0.49 -24.46 -7.87
C LEU A 188 0.18 -23.71 -9.04
N GLN A 189 1.24 -22.94 -8.79
CA GLN A 189 2.01 -22.27 -9.84
C GLN A 189 2.95 -23.25 -10.56
N SER A 190 3.37 -22.91 -11.78
CA SER A 190 4.39 -23.67 -12.51
C SER A 190 5.79 -23.45 -11.92
N ASP A 191 6.67 -24.42 -12.10
CA ASP A 191 8.07 -24.34 -11.63
C ASP A 191 8.77 -23.11 -12.19
N GLU A 192 8.55 -22.81 -13.47
CA GLU A 192 9.08 -21.61 -14.13
C GLU A 192 8.68 -20.31 -13.42
N LYS A 193 7.43 -20.20 -12.96
CA LYS A 193 6.95 -19.03 -12.21
C LYS A 193 7.55 -18.99 -10.80
N LEU A 194 7.64 -20.14 -10.15
CA LEU A 194 8.19 -20.28 -8.82
C LEU A 194 9.68 -19.88 -8.79
N GLU A 195 10.47 -20.38 -9.74
CA GLU A 195 11.86 -20.01 -9.93
C GLU A 195 12.02 -18.52 -10.27
N ALA A 196 11.20 -17.98 -11.18
CA ALA A 196 11.23 -16.56 -11.51
C ALA A 196 10.87 -15.66 -10.32
N GLY A 197 10.01 -16.17 -9.41
CA GLY A 197 9.62 -15.50 -8.17
C GLY A 197 10.55 -15.75 -6.99
N GLY A 198 11.70 -16.41 -7.23
CA GLY A 198 12.74 -16.61 -6.23
C GLY A 198 12.43 -17.69 -5.17
N LEU A 199 11.38 -18.49 -5.35
CA LEU A 199 10.99 -19.53 -4.39
C LEU A 199 10.67 -20.84 -5.12
N PRO A 200 11.66 -21.70 -5.36
CA PRO A 200 11.49 -22.98 -6.04
C PRO A 200 10.51 -23.91 -5.32
N ARG A 201 9.87 -24.83 -6.06
CA ARG A 201 8.89 -25.78 -5.50
C ARG A 201 9.42 -26.56 -4.32
N GLU A 202 10.67 -27.00 -4.38
CA GLU A 202 11.30 -27.78 -3.31
C GLU A 202 11.35 -26.99 -2.00
N GLU A 203 11.68 -25.69 -2.03
CA GLU A 203 11.70 -24.83 -0.85
C GLU A 203 10.29 -24.66 -0.26
N ILE A 204 9.27 -24.51 -1.12
CA ILE A 204 7.86 -24.42 -0.70
C ILE A 204 7.40 -25.70 0.00
N GLU A 205 7.74 -26.87 -0.55
CA GLU A 205 7.40 -28.16 0.05
C GLU A 205 8.10 -28.36 1.39
N GLN A 206 9.38 -27.98 1.49
CA GLN A 206 10.15 -28.02 2.73
C GLN A 206 9.57 -27.06 3.79
N GLY A 207 9.26 -25.82 3.41
CA GLY A 207 8.66 -24.80 4.28
C GLY A 207 7.29 -25.23 4.80
N LEU A 208 6.44 -25.81 3.95
CA LEU A 208 5.14 -26.35 4.35
C LEU A 208 5.29 -27.54 5.30
N ALA A 209 6.20 -28.48 5.02
CA ALA A 209 6.44 -29.63 5.88
C ALA A 209 6.94 -29.21 7.28
N ALA A 210 7.89 -28.28 7.33
CA ALA A 210 8.42 -27.73 8.58
C ALA A 210 7.33 -27.02 9.39
N LEU A 211 6.47 -26.23 8.72
CA LEU A 211 5.35 -25.53 9.36
C LEU A 211 4.35 -26.52 10.00
N LEU A 212 4.00 -27.59 9.29
CA LEU A 212 3.07 -28.60 9.79
C LEU A 212 3.64 -29.40 10.96
N LEU A 213 4.92 -29.78 10.87
CA LEU A 213 5.60 -30.50 11.96
C LEU A 213 5.60 -29.67 13.26
N LYS A 214 5.97 -28.39 13.17
CA LYS A 214 5.97 -27.46 14.32
C LYS A 214 4.58 -27.34 14.95
N TYR A 215 3.52 -27.41 14.16
CA TYR A 215 2.14 -27.34 14.63
C TYR A 215 1.68 -28.64 15.28
N GLU A 216 2.03 -29.80 14.72
CA GLU A 216 1.73 -31.10 15.32
C GLU A 216 2.38 -31.24 16.70
N GLU A 217 3.61 -30.74 16.87
CA GLU A 217 4.29 -30.72 18.17
C GLU A 217 3.62 -29.77 19.18
N ALA A 218 3.11 -28.62 18.72
CA ALA A 218 2.44 -27.63 19.58
C ALA A 218 1.00 -28.00 19.99
N GLY A 219 0.33 -28.91 19.25
CA GLY A 219 -1.02 -29.38 19.55
C GLY A 219 -1.10 -30.57 20.52
N VAL A 220 0.05 -31.03 21.05
CA VAL A 220 0.17 -32.20 21.95
C VAL A 220 0.38 -31.81 23.43
N GLU A 221 0.40 -30.51 23.76
CA GLU A 221 0.33 -30.00 25.14
C GLU A 221 -1.09 -29.58 25.57
#